data_AF-A0A7C3XPF9-F1
#
_entry.id   AF-A0A7C3XPF9-F1
#
_cell.length_a   1.000
_cell.length_b   1.000
_cell.length_c   1.000
_cell.angle_alpha   90.00
_cell.angle_beta   90.00
_cell.angle_gamma   90.00
#
_symmetry.space_group_name_H-M   'P 1'
#
loop_
_entity.id
_entity.type
_entity.pdbx_description
1 polymer ?
#
loop_
_entity_poly.entity_id
_entity_poly.type
_entity_poly.pdbx_seq_one_letter_code
_entity_poly.pdbx_strand_id
1 'polypeptide(L)'
;MKSEKTSPAVRYLAAAGNRIRQMRSDLPKLIDFGSAMARHLLAGGNLFPSAVSHWWPSEFSGRAGGLMGIRSADYVPASPHDVAWLTVPDPRYWIASSDERFAALVKSPAKIFVNGRPQDVAGAAPAKRFSAFTDGAAPDDGWGACGRISPLVSFRPLEQIMRGWAAAGEMIGACIRGGRMPIIWMSVWLEGAFVRNAAFTEHNNLREPWSAPLFHNDRYIPPPAPGRIASDYLDFIENIRQVLLAQADKLRLAGRWLADARRAGRRVFAVLVGHSYPAILKPDYGPEYPVEFGPSASDLRRALPASLREGDVAVHLGYGPTQPEDVRMWVEKGVRLIHSTPYGRMKGVKDHKNLIWLDLPWRPGDACVDLPGYGVRLLPSSSAADTLAYFAIMAEMVQSMGW
;
A
#
# COMPACT_ATOMS: atom_id res chain seq x y z
N MET A 1 40.09 3.53 12.56
CA MET A 1 38.63 3.33 12.40
C MET A 1 38.21 3.87 11.03
N LYS A 2 37.96 3.00 10.04
CA LYS A 2 37.30 3.44 8.81
C LYS A 2 35.89 3.86 9.21
N SER A 3 35.50 5.10 8.91
CA SER A 3 34.10 5.56 8.96
C SER A 3 33.25 4.49 8.27
N GLU A 4 32.46 3.73 9.03
CA GLU A 4 31.48 2.81 8.45
C GLU A 4 30.54 3.65 7.60
N LYS A 5 30.62 3.49 6.27
CA LYS A 5 29.69 4.13 5.36
C LYS A 5 28.29 3.68 5.77
N THR A 6 27.40 4.63 6.06
CA THR A 6 26.00 4.38 6.38
C THR A 6 25.39 3.43 5.36
N SER A 7 24.73 2.37 5.83
CA SER A 7 24.25 1.30 4.94
C SER A 7 23.16 1.80 3.98
N PRO A 8 23.07 1.25 2.75
CA PRO A 8 22.04 1.59 1.77
C PRO A 8 20.61 1.56 2.31
N ALA A 9 20.24 0.57 3.14
CA ALA A 9 18.94 0.53 3.79
C ALA A 9 18.71 1.74 4.70
N VAL A 10 19.71 2.14 5.49
CA VAL A 10 19.61 3.33 6.35
C VAL A 10 19.48 4.61 5.52
N ARG A 11 20.21 4.72 4.40
CA ARG A 11 20.03 5.82 3.44
C ARG A 11 18.62 5.83 2.85
N TYR A 12 18.07 4.66 2.52
CA TYR A 12 16.69 4.53 2.07
C TYR A 12 15.69 5.05 3.07
N LEU A 13 15.77 4.52 4.29
CA LEU A 13 14.85 4.87 5.36
C LEU A 13 15.02 6.33 5.76
N ALA A 14 16.21 6.92 5.69
CA ALA A 14 16.39 8.35 5.89
C ALA A 14 15.68 9.18 4.82
N ALA A 15 15.85 8.82 3.53
CA ALA A 15 15.17 9.49 2.43
C ALA A 15 13.64 9.33 2.49
N ALA A 16 13.13 8.13 2.85
CA ALA A 16 11.70 7.91 3.12
C ALA A 16 11.19 8.81 4.26
N GLY A 17 11.98 9.02 5.31
CA GLY A 17 11.67 9.96 6.39
C GLY A 17 11.56 11.40 5.90
N ASN A 18 12.40 11.81 4.94
CA ASN A 18 12.27 13.11 4.28
C ASN A 18 10.95 13.21 3.51
N ARG A 19 10.51 12.13 2.84
CA ARG A 19 9.21 12.09 2.13
C ARG A 19 8.03 12.22 3.08
N ILE A 20 8.06 11.54 4.22
CA ILE A 20 7.03 11.67 5.26
C ILE A 20 6.95 13.13 5.75
N ARG A 21 8.10 13.79 5.97
CA ARG A 21 8.12 15.22 6.35
C ARG A 21 7.63 16.16 5.24
N GLN A 22 7.92 15.85 3.98
CA GLN A 22 7.35 16.58 2.84
C GLN A 22 5.83 16.44 2.82
N MET A 23 5.29 15.23 3.00
CA MET A 23 3.83 15.01 3.05
C MET A 23 3.17 15.76 4.20
N ARG A 24 3.84 15.90 5.35
CA ARG A 24 3.35 16.77 6.44
C ARG A 24 3.27 18.22 6.02
N SER A 25 4.25 18.69 5.27
CA SER A 25 4.25 20.05 4.72
C SER A 25 3.15 20.23 3.65
N ASP A 26 2.80 19.15 2.96
CA ASP A 26 1.71 19.10 1.98
C ASP A 26 0.32 18.90 2.62
N LEU A 27 0.21 18.79 3.95
CA LEU A 27 -1.08 18.56 4.62
C LEU A 27 -2.18 19.56 4.23
N PRO A 28 -1.94 20.88 4.11
CA PRO A 28 -2.96 21.82 3.63
C PRO A 28 -3.56 21.39 2.29
N LYS A 29 -2.73 20.93 1.35
CA LYS A 29 -3.17 20.43 0.06
C LYS A 29 -3.98 19.13 0.18
N LEU A 30 -3.58 18.22 1.06
CA LEU A 30 -4.33 16.98 1.31
C LEU A 30 -5.68 17.24 2.00
N ILE A 31 -5.75 18.24 2.88
CA ILE A 31 -6.98 18.72 3.49
C ILE A 31 -7.93 19.28 2.43
N ASP A 32 -7.42 20.10 1.50
CA ASP A 32 -8.21 20.65 0.40
C ASP A 32 -8.70 19.55 -0.54
N PHE A 33 -7.85 18.58 -0.87
CA PHE A 33 -8.19 17.41 -1.66
C PHE A 33 -9.34 16.62 -1.02
N GLY A 34 -9.19 16.25 0.25
CA GLY A 34 -10.20 15.50 1.01
C GLY A 34 -11.51 16.28 1.16
N SER A 35 -11.43 17.58 1.44
CA SER A 35 -12.60 18.46 1.56
C SER A 35 -13.34 18.62 0.23
N ALA A 36 -12.62 18.72 -0.88
CA ALA A 36 -13.21 18.78 -2.21
C ALA A 36 -13.94 17.49 -2.57
N MET A 37 -13.37 16.32 -2.26
CA MET A 37 -14.06 15.03 -2.41
C MET A 37 -15.31 14.95 -1.53
N ALA A 38 -15.18 15.25 -0.24
CA ALA A 38 -16.27 15.16 0.73
C ALA A 38 -17.48 16.01 0.34
N ARG A 39 -17.28 17.22 -0.20
CA ARG A 39 -18.39 18.06 -0.70
C ARG A 39 -19.26 17.35 -1.72
N HIS A 40 -18.65 16.58 -2.62
CA HIS A 40 -19.38 15.84 -3.65
C HIS A 40 -20.11 14.63 -3.06
N LEU A 41 -19.49 13.91 -2.12
CA LEU A 41 -20.11 12.77 -1.45
C LEU A 41 -21.29 13.19 -0.55
N LEU A 42 -21.13 14.30 0.18
CA LEU A 42 -22.20 14.88 1.02
C LEU A 42 -23.39 15.39 0.18
N ALA A 43 -23.15 15.75 -1.08
CA ALA A 43 -24.19 16.12 -2.05
C ALA A 43 -24.86 14.90 -2.71
N GLY A 44 -24.63 13.68 -2.21
CA GLY A 44 -25.24 12.44 -2.71
C GLY A 44 -24.46 11.75 -3.84
N GLY A 45 -23.22 12.16 -4.10
CA GLY A 45 -22.34 11.50 -5.05
C GLY A 45 -21.86 10.13 -4.60
N ASN A 46 -21.61 9.23 -5.55
CA ASN A 46 -20.96 7.94 -5.29
C ASN A 46 -19.44 8.08 -5.33
N LEU A 47 -18.71 7.24 -4.57
CA LEU A 47 -17.25 7.11 -4.66
C LEU A 47 -16.90 5.82 -5.40
N PHE A 48 -15.97 5.87 -6.35
CA PHE A 48 -15.47 4.67 -7.02
C PHE A 48 -13.98 4.79 -7.35
N PRO A 49 -13.21 3.69 -7.25
CA PRO A 49 -11.81 3.66 -7.64
C PRO A 49 -11.71 3.26 -9.11
N SER A 50 -11.09 4.11 -9.93
CA SER A 50 -10.90 3.75 -11.34
C SER A 50 -9.87 2.64 -11.49
N ALA A 51 -10.14 1.68 -12.38
CA ALA A 51 -9.22 0.62 -12.76
C ALA A 51 -8.11 1.06 -13.75
N VAL A 52 -7.86 2.37 -13.94
CA VAL A 52 -6.73 2.87 -14.75
C VAL A 52 -5.41 2.29 -14.25
N SER A 53 -5.23 2.22 -12.93
CA SER A 53 -4.20 1.37 -12.33
C SER A 53 -4.86 0.12 -11.73
N HIS A 54 -4.49 -1.06 -12.22
CA HIS A 54 -5.16 -2.32 -11.90
C HIS A 54 -5.16 -2.68 -10.41
N TRP A 55 -4.14 -2.26 -9.66
CA TRP A 55 -4.02 -2.56 -8.22
C TRP A 55 -4.85 -1.63 -7.35
N TRP A 56 -5.21 -0.44 -7.85
CA TRP A 56 -5.85 0.61 -7.05
C TRP A 56 -7.25 0.26 -6.57
N PRO A 57 -8.14 -0.34 -7.39
CA PRO A 57 -9.42 -0.80 -6.90
C PRO A 57 -9.30 -1.78 -5.74
N SER A 58 -8.37 -2.75 -5.84
CA SER A 58 -8.12 -3.72 -4.77
C SER A 58 -7.59 -3.02 -3.52
N GLU A 59 -6.61 -2.13 -3.64
CA GLU A 59 -6.07 -1.40 -2.48
C GLU A 59 -7.12 -0.51 -1.85
N PHE A 60 -7.92 0.21 -2.61
CA PHE A 60 -8.85 1.18 -2.04
C PHE A 60 -10.20 0.58 -1.64
N SER A 61 -10.53 -0.63 -2.11
CA SER A 61 -11.79 -1.32 -1.82
C SER A 61 -11.55 -2.56 -0.95
N GLY A 62 -12.32 -2.71 0.13
CA GLY A 62 -12.31 -3.94 0.93
C GLY A 62 -11.13 -4.08 1.90
N ARG A 63 -10.36 -3.00 2.14
CA ARG A 63 -9.35 -2.97 3.21
C ARG A 63 -9.98 -2.75 4.56
N ALA A 64 -9.43 -3.41 5.57
CA ALA A 64 -9.66 -2.99 6.95
C ALA A 64 -9.25 -1.53 7.16
N GLY A 65 -10.11 -0.73 7.79
CA GLY A 65 -9.91 0.71 7.90
C GLY A 65 -10.18 1.53 6.64
N GLY A 66 -10.53 0.86 5.53
CA GLY A 66 -11.06 1.45 4.29
C GLY A 66 -12.58 1.50 4.27
N LEU A 67 -13.15 2.13 3.24
CA LEU A 67 -14.60 2.40 3.18
C LEU A 67 -15.38 1.19 2.66
N MET A 68 -16.61 1.02 3.15
CA MET A 68 -17.53 -0.05 2.72
C MET A 68 -18.34 0.32 1.48
N GLY A 69 -19.02 1.46 1.50
CA GLY A 69 -19.94 1.86 0.41
C GLY A 69 -19.27 2.49 -0.81
N ILE A 70 -18.11 1.96 -1.20
CA ILE A 70 -17.46 2.31 -2.47
C ILE A 70 -18.12 1.50 -3.59
N ARG A 71 -18.40 2.12 -4.73
CA ARG A 71 -18.84 1.40 -5.93
C ARG A 71 -17.67 0.65 -6.58
N SER A 72 -18.00 -0.39 -7.32
CA SER A 72 -17.03 -1.18 -8.08
C SER A 72 -16.31 -0.34 -9.14
N ALA A 73 -15.15 -0.83 -9.60
CA ALA A 73 -14.32 -0.08 -10.55
C ALA A 73 -14.91 0.04 -11.96
N ASP A 74 -15.89 -0.79 -12.28
CA ASP A 74 -16.70 -0.77 -13.51
C ASP A 74 -17.98 0.10 -13.37
N TYR A 75 -18.15 0.77 -12.22
CA TYR A 75 -19.25 1.71 -12.02
C TYR A 75 -19.23 2.81 -13.08
N VAL A 76 -20.36 2.97 -13.77
CA VAL A 76 -20.57 4.05 -14.75
C VAL A 76 -21.14 5.26 -14.00
N PRO A 77 -20.38 6.35 -13.84
CA PRO A 77 -20.86 7.52 -13.13
C PRO A 77 -22.00 8.20 -13.90
N ALA A 78 -23.06 8.54 -13.18
CA ALA A 78 -24.28 9.13 -13.72
C ALA A 78 -24.52 10.56 -13.21
N SER A 79 -23.81 10.99 -12.17
CA SER A 79 -23.99 12.27 -11.50
C SER A 79 -22.75 13.16 -11.63
N PRO A 80 -22.92 14.50 -11.74
CA PRO A 80 -21.80 15.45 -11.63
C PRO A 80 -21.21 15.51 -10.21
N HIS A 81 -21.83 14.84 -9.23
CA HIS A 81 -21.31 14.66 -7.87
C HIS A 81 -20.60 13.33 -7.68
N ASP A 82 -20.63 12.40 -8.64
CA ASP A 82 -19.84 11.16 -8.50
C ASP A 82 -18.35 11.48 -8.46
N VAL A 83 -17.61 10.78 -7.60
CA VAL A 83 -16.19 10.98 -7.35
C VAL A 83 -15.43 9.78 -7.90
N ALA A 84 -14.66 10.02 -8.95
CA ALA A 84 -13.71 9.07 -9.47
C ALA A 84 -12.35 9.31 -8.82
N TRP A 85 -11.90 8.36 -8.01
CA TRP A 85 -10.57 8.43 -7.42
C TRP A 85 -9.65 7.43 -8.09
N LEU A 86 -8.60 7.90 -8.77
CA LEU A 86 -7.62 7.04 -9.40
C LEU A 86 -6.22 7.26 -8.86
N THR A 87 -5.38 6.25 -9.00
CA THR A 87 -3.94 6.43 -9.18
C THR A 87 -3.60 6.16 -10.64
N VAL A 88 -2.43 6.63 -11.08
CA VAL A 88 -1.94 6.41 -12.43
C VAL A 88 -0.77 5.43 -12.43
N PRO A 89 -0.65 4.54 -13.42
CA PRO A 89 0.53 3.71 -13.62
C PRO A 89 1.81 4.55 -13.76
N ASP A 90 2.95 3.87 -13.86
CA ASP A 90 4.21 4.53 -14.17
C ASP A 90 4.18 5.10 -15.60
N PRO A 91 4.24 6.44 -15.77
CA PRO A 91 4.11 7.07 -17.09
C PRO A 91 5.26 6.75 -18.06
N ARG A 92 6.32 6.07 -17.61
CA ARG A 92 7.36 5.55 -18.52
C ARG A 92 6.92 4.32 -19.31
N TYR A 93 5.92 3.60 -18.80
CA TYR A 93 5.42 2.35 -19.38
C TYR A 93 3.92 2.42 -19.69
N TRP A 94 3.30 3.57 -19.43
CA TRP A 94 1.88 3.81 -19.63
C TRP A 94 1.67 5.18 -20.25
N ILE A 95 0.90 5.21 -21.34
CA ILE A 95 0.60 6.43 -22.08
C ILE A 95 -0.88 6.76 -21.85
N ALA A 96 -1.13 7.82 -21.09
CA ALA A 96 -2.49 8.22 -20.69
C ALA A 96 -3.43 8.42 -21.89
N SER A 97 -2.95 8.99 -22.98
CA SER A 97 -3.76 9.28 -24.18
C SER A 97 -4.16 8.03 -24.98
N SER A 98 -3.49 6.89 -24.77
CA SER A 98 -3.83 5.62 -25.42
C SER A 98 -4.65 4.69 -24.52
N ASP A 99 -4.92 5.08 -23.27
CA ASP A 99 -5.68 4.24 -22.34
C ASP A 99 -7.18 4.53 -22.46
N GLU A 100 -7.93 3.55 -22.97
CA GLU A 100 -9.38 3.66 -23.18
C GLU A 100 -10.16 3.87 -21.88
N ARG A 101 -9.72 3.27 -20.76
CA ARG A 101 -10.36 3.44 -19.45
C ARG A 101 -10.15 4.85 -18.94
N PHE A 102 -8.94 5.39 -19.11
CA PHE A 102 -8.64 6.78 -18.78
C PHE A 102 -9.45 7.75 -19.66
N ALA A 103 -9.51 7.51 -20.97
CA ALA A 103 -10.27 8.32 -21.91
C ALA A 103 -11.78 8.31 -21.59
N ALA A 104 -12.35 7.15 -21.26
CA ALA A 104 -13.75 7.03 -20.84
C ALA A 104 -14.00 7.81 -19.55
N LEU A 105 -13.10 7.71 -18.57
CA LEU A 105 -13.22 8.44 -17.32
C LEU A 105 -13.19 9.96 -17.53
N VAL A 106 -12.27 10.45 -18.36
CA VAL A 106 -12.15 11.87 -18.75
C VAL A 106 -13.43 12.39 -19.42
N LYS A 107 -14.17 11.57 -20.16
CA LYS A 107 -15.44 11.96 -20.80
C LYS A 107 -16.65 11.88 -19.87
N SER A 108 -16.52 11.18 -18.74
CA SER A 108 -17.62 10.95 -17.79
C SER A 108 -18.04 12.23 -17.03
N PRO A 109 -19.23 12.26 -16.39
CA PRO A 109 -19.66 13.39 -15.57
C PRO A 109 -18.93 13.48 -14.20
N ALA A 110 -18.26 12.41 -13.76
CA ALA A 110 -17.65 12.34 -12.44
C ALA A 110 -16.57 13.41 -12.20
N LYS A 111 -16.38 13.81 -10.95
CA LYS A 111 -15.22 14.61 -10.52
C LYS A 111 -14.02 13.71 -10.37
N ILE A 112 -12.94 14.04 -11.09
CA ILE A 112 -11.73 13.21 -11.13
C ILE A 112 -10.75 13.72 -10.10
N PHE A 113 -10.32 12.83 -9.21
CA PHE A 113 -9.30 13.06 -8.19
C PHE A 113 -8.16 12.09 -8.42
N VAL A 114 -6.93 12.59 -8.46
CA VAL A 114 -5.76 11.79 -8.82
C VAL A 114 -4.83 11.66 -7.62
N ASN A 115 -4.60 10.44 -7.19
CA ASN A 115 -3.49 10.09 -6.33
C ASN A 115 -2.20 9.98 -7.17
N GLY A 116 -1.49 11.09 -7.32
CA GLY A 116 -0.37 11.21 -8.25
C GLY A 116 -0.19 12.64 -8.71
N ARG A 117 0.69 12.82 -9.71
CA ARG A 117 1.15 14.14 -10.14
C ARG A 117 0.41 14.61 -11.40
N PRO A 118 0.18 15.93 -11.58
CA PRO A 118 -0.42 16.44 -12.82
C PRO A 118 0.43 16.15 -14.07
N GLN A 119 1.75 16.07 -13.92
CA GLN A 119 2.67 15.74 -15.02
C GLN A 119 2.45 14.32 -15.57
N ASP A 120 1.93 13.40 -14.75
CA ASP A 120 1.72 12.00 -15.16
C ASP A 120 0.56 11.85 -16.17
N VAL A 121 -0.28 12.88 -16.33
CA VAL A 121 -1.42 12.91 -17.26
C VAL A 121 -1.42 14.15 -18.16
N ALA A 122 -0.31 14.90 -18.17
CA ALA A 122 -0.20 16.13 -18.95
C ALA A 122 -0.39 15.85 -20.44
N GLY A 123 -1.17 16.71 -21.12
CA GLY A 123 -1.48 16.58 -22.54
C GLY A 123 -2.55 15.52 -22.88
N ALA A 124 -2.92 14.63 -21.96
CA ALA A 124 -3.95 13.61 -22.21
C ALA A 124 -5.38 14.13 -22.03
N ALA A 125 -5.58 15.18 -21.22
CA ALA A 125 -6.86 15.86 -21.06
C ALA A 125 -6.67 17.32 -20.61
N PRO A 126 -7.66 18.21 -20.81
CA PRO A 126 -7.61 19.57 -20.31
C PRO A 126 -7.46 19.61 -18.77
N ALA A 127 -6.57 20.45 -18.24
CA ALA A 127 -6.30 20.53 -16.80
C ALA A 127 -7.56 20.74 -15.94
N LYS A 128 -8.52 21.54 -16.44
CA LYS A 128 -9.82 21.79 -15.78
C LYS A 128 -10.67 20.54 -15.53
N ARG A 129 -10.34 19.41 -16.17
CA ARG A 129 -11.07 18.15 -16.00
C ARG A 129 -10.75 17.49 -14.66
N PHE A 130 -9.57 17.73 -14.12
CA PHE A 130 -9.11 17.17 -12.86
C PHE A 130 -9.46 18.12 -11.72
N SER A 131 -10.05 17.58 -10.66
CA SER A 131 -10.49 18.36 -9.50
C SER A 131 -9.34 18.65 -8.56
N ALA A 132 -8.45 17.67 -8.34
CA ALA A 132 -7.25 17.81 -7.53
C ALA A 132 -6.25 16.65 -7.77
N PHE A 133 -5.01 16.88 -7.34
CA PHE A 133 -3.90 15.93 -7.35
C PHE A 133 -3.29 15.83 -5.95
N THR A 134 -2.88 14.66 -5.49
CA THR A 134 -2.13 14.50 -4.23
C THR A 134 -0.63 14.80 -4.37
N ASP A 135 -0.14 14.96 -5.61
CA ASP A 135 1.27 14.90 -6.00
C ASP A 135 1.94 13.56 -5.62
N GLY A 136 3.27 13.54 -5.55
CA GLY A 136 4.03 12.34 -5.23
C GLY A 136 5.41 12.35 -5.86
N ALA A 137 6.10 11.23 -5.69
CA ALA A 137 7.42 11.02 -6.29
C ALA A 137 7.34 10.89 -7.82
N ALA A 138 8.40 11.37 -8.47
CA ALA A 138 8.59 11.18 -9.90
C ALA A 138 8.86 9.71 -10.24
N PRO A 139 8.56 9.24 -11.47
CA PRO A 139 8.82 7.86 -11.86
C PRO A 139 10.30 7.49 -11.77
N ASP A 140 11.18 8.43 -12.07
CA ASP A 140 12.64 8.33 -11.99
C ASP A 140 13.22 8.59 -10.58
N ASP A 141 12.37 8.91 -9.61
CA ASP A 141 12.79 9.20 -8.24
C ASP A 141 13.10 7.91 -7.45
N GLY A 142 14.39 7.69 -7.22
CA GLY A 142 14.91 6.47 -6.61
C GLY A 142 16.40 6.26 -6.89
N TRP A 143 16.88 5.04 -6.74
CA TRP A 143 18.25 4.66 -7.15
C TRP A 143 18.36 3.22 -7.65
N GLY A 144 19.51 2.94 -8.23
CA GLY A 144 19.88 1.64 -8.78
C GLY A 144 19.25 1.41 -10.16
N ALA A 145 19.96 0.68 -11.00
CA ALA A 145 19.46 0.24 -12.29
C ALA A 145 19.88 -1.21 -12.58
N CYS A 146 18.97 -2.00 -13.15
CA CYS A 146 19.31 -3.31 -13.69
C CYS A 146 18.76 -3.40 -15.11
N GLY A 147 19.67 -3.40 -16.09
CA GLY A 147 19.31 -3.31 -17.49
C GLY A 147 18.52 -2.02 -17.78
N ARG A 148 17.35 -2.15 -18.38
CA ARG A 148 16.45 -1.02 -18.70
C ARG A 148 15.57 -0.56 -17.52
N ILE A 149 15.70 -1.21 -16.36
CA ILE A 149 14.85 -0.96 -15.20
C ILE A 149 15.58 0.00 -14.28
N SER A 150 15.09 1.23 -14.20
CA SER A 150 15.61 2.25 -13.29
C SER A 150 14.46 3.17 -12.87
N PRO A 151 14.28 3.51 -11.58
CA PRO A 151 15.05 2.99 -10.45
C PRO A 151 14.56 1.60 -10.04
N LEU A 152 15.48 0.74 -9.56
CA LEU A 152 15.13 -0.51 -8.88
C LEU A 152 14.57 -0.27 -7.47
N VAL A 153 14.98 0.83 -6.84
CA VAL A 153 14.48 1.26 -5.53
C VAL A 153 13.71 2.56 -5.75
N SER A 154 12.40 2.46 -5.96
CA SER A 154 11.55 3.60 -6.28
C SER A 154 10.84 4.16 -5.04
N PHE A 155 10.71 5.48 -4.97
CA PHE A 155 9.83 6.12 -3.98
C PHE A 155 8.36 6.18 -4.41
N ARG A 156 8.07 5.95 -5.69
CA ARG A 156 6.72 6.14 -6.25
C ARG A 156 5.67 5.22 -5.62
N PRO A 157 5.87 3.90 -5.49
CA PRO A 157 4.89 3.03 -4.83
C PRO A 157 4.59 3.47 -3.39
N LEU A 158 5.64 3.84 -2.64
CA LEU A 158 5.52 4.28 -1.27
C LEU A 158 4.70 5.56 -1.16
N GLU A 159 5.03 6.57 -1.98
CA GLU A 159 4.29 7.84 -1.96
C GLU A 159 2.86 7.69 -2.44
N GLN A 160 2.58 6.85 -3.43
CA GLN A 160 1.21 6.57 -3.85
C GLN A 160 0.39 5.93 -2.72
N ILE A 161 0.92 4.94 -2.00
CA ILE A 161 0.22 4.35 -0.86
C ILE A 161 0.00 5.40 0.25
N MET A 162 1.06 6.09 0.68
CA MET A 162 0.98 7.00 1.82
C MET A 162 0.07 8.20 1.54
N ARG A 163 0.22 8.85 0.37
CA ARG A 163 -0.61 10.00 -0.01
C ARG A 163 -2.05 9.60 -0.27
N GLY A 164 -2.28 8.42 -0.86
CA GLY A 164 -3.60 7.85 -1.05
C GLY A 164 -4.35 7.71 0.28
N TRP A 165 -3.77 7.02 1.26
CA TRP A 165 -4.42 6.82 2.55
C TRP A 165 -4.51 8.09 3.41
N ALA A 166 -3.51 8.98 3.34
CA ALA A 166 -3.60 10.29 3.99
C ALA A 166 -4.76 11.13 3.43
N ALA A 167 -4.91 11.18 2.10
CA ALA A 167 -6.04 11.85 1.45
C ALA A 167 -7.39 11.19 1.80
N ALA A 168 -7.44 9.86 1.94
CA ALA A 168 -8.63 9.14 2.39
C ALA A 168 -9.04 9.58 3.80
N GLY A 169 -8.04 9.72 4.69
CA GLY A 169 -8.22 10.22 6.05
C GLY A 169 -8.83 11.62 6.08
N GLU A 170 -8.32 12.53 5.25
CA GLU A 170 -8.85 13.90 5.17
C GLU A 170 -10.24 13.95 4.55
N MET A 171 -10.52 13.10 3.56
CA MET A 171 -11.87 12.94 3.02
C MET A 171 -12.85 12.45 4.10
N ILE A 172 -12.49 11.41 4.86
CA ILE A 172 -13.30 10.90 5.97
C ILE A 172 -13.52 12.00 7.02
N GLY A 173 -12.46 12.69 7.44
CA GLY A 173 -12.54 13.79 8.40
C GLY A 173 -13.44 14.93 7.92
N ALA A 174 -13.36 15.30 6.65
CA ALA A 174 -14.22 16.32 6.05
C ALA A 174 -15.69 15.88 5.98
N CYS A 175 -15.98 14.61 5.67
CA CYS A 175 -17.34 14.08 5.73
C CYS A 175 -17.92 14.17 7.16
N ILE A 176 -17.12 13.82 8.19
CA ILE A 176 -17.56 13.89 9.59
C ILE A 176 -17.84 15.35 10.00
N ARG A 177 -16.96 16.30 9.62
CA ARG A 177 -17.22 17.74 9.81
C ARG A 177 -18.49 18.20 9.09
N GLY A 178 -18.83 17.59 7.96
CA GLY A 178 -20.10 17.76 7.25
C GLY A 178 -21.28 16.97 7.83
N GLY A 179 -21.12 16.37 9.01
CA GLY A 179 -22.20 15.69 9.75
C GLY A 179 -22.46 14.23 9.34
N ARG A 180 -21.63 13.63 8.48
CA ARG A 180 -21.82 12.24 8.01
C ARG A 180 -20.57 11.41 8.23
N MET A 181 -20.71 10.30 8.98
CA MET A 181 -19.63 9.33 9.16
C MET A 181 -19.66 8.27 8.05
N PRO A 182 -18.60 8.10 7.23
CA PRO A 182 -18.52 6.98 6.32
C PRO A 182 -18.48 5.62 7.04
N ILE A 183 -19.03 4.58 6.42
CA ILE A 183 -18.94 3.21 6.95
C ILE A 183 -17.57 2.64 6.59
N ILE A 184 -16.90 2.06 7.59
CA ILE A 184 -15.52 1.56 7.50
C ILE A 184 -15.51 0.08 7.78
N TRP A 185 -14.74 -0.67 6.98
CA TRP A 185 -14.53 -2.11 7.15
C TRP A 185 -13.78 -2.39 8.46
N MET A 186 -14.31 -3.32 9.24
CA MET A 186 -13.53 -4.02 10.26
C MET A 186 -12.76 -5.15 9.59
N SER A 187 -11.50 -5.36 9.98
CA SER A 187 -10.70 -6.47 9.46
C SER A 187 -11.35 -7.81 9.79
N VAL A 188 -11.50 -8.68 8.80
CA VAL A 188 -12.04 -10.04 8.97
C VAL A 188 -11.19 -10.94 9.91
N TRP A 189 -9.97 -10.51 10.22
CA TRP A 189 -9.10 -11.16 11.19
C TRP A 189 -9.41 -10.81 12.65
N LEU A 190 -10.32 -9.86 12.90
CA LEU A 190 -10.78 -9.50 14.23
C LEU A 190 -12.08 -10.23 14.55
N GLU A 191 -12.21 -10.64 15.81
CA GLU A 191 -13.44 -11.25 16.32
C GLU A 191 -14.65 -10.30 16.12
N GLY A 192 -15.79 -10.87 15.72
CA GLY A 192 -17.02 -10.10 15.45
C GLY A 192 -17.03 -9.30 14.15
N ALA A 193 -15.93 -9.24 13.39
CA ALA A 193 -15.85 -8.45 12.17
C ALA A 193 -16.85 -8.87 11.09
N PHE A 194 -17.03 -10.18 10.88
CA PHE A 194 -18.01 -10.68 9.91
C PHE A 194 -19.43 -10.22 10.25
N VAL A 195 -19.84 -10.37 11.52
CA VAL A 195 -21.17 -9.96 11.99
C VAL A 195 -21.35 -8.44 11.85
N ARG A 196 -20.37 -7.65 12.29
CA ARG A 196 -20.43 -6.19 12.17
C ARG A 196 -20.54 -5.74 10.72
N ASN A 197 -19.68 -6.26 9.85
CA ASN A 197 -19.64 -5.82 8.47
C ASN A 197 -20.92 -6.26 7.73
N ALA A 198 -21.42 -7.47 7.97
CA ALA A 198 -22.66 -7.96 7.39
C ALA A 198 -23.89 -7.10 7.79
N ALA A 199 -23.90 -6.53 9.00
CA ALA A 199 -24.98 -5.66 9.46
C ALA A 199 -25.16 -4.37 8.64
N PHE A 200 -24.17 -3.98 7.83
CA PHE A 200 -24.27 -2.82 6.93
C PHE A 200 -24.47 -3.21 5.46
N THR A 201 -24.36 -4.50 5.14
CA THR A 201 -24.53 -4.98 3.77
C THR A 201 -26.02 -5.12 3.50
N GLU A 202 -26.52 -4.36 2.53
CA GLU A 202 -27.89 -4.53 2.06
C GLU A 202 -27.96 -5.80 1.23
N HIS A 203 -28.69 -6.79 1.74
CA HIS A 203 -28.98 -8.04 1.05
C HIS A 203 -30.29 -7.89 0.28
N ASN A 204 -30.22 -7.93 -1.05
CA ASN A 204 -31.39 -8.23 -1.87
C ASN A 204 -31.18 -9.61 -2.50
N ASN A 205 -32.05 -10.57 -2.17
CA ASN A 205 -32.01 -11.95 -2.67
C ASN A 205 -32.13 -12.06 -4.21
N LEU A 206 -32.30 -10.93 -4.92
CA LEU A 206 -32.47 -10.86 -6.37
C LEU A 206 -31.32 -10.14 -7.10
N ARG A 207 -30.35 -9.53 -6.40
CA ARG A 207 -29.28 -8.76 -7.05
C ARG A 207 -27.94 -8.88 -6.32
N GLU A 208 -27.00 -9.54 -6.97
CA GLU A 208 -25.59 -9.17 -6.84
C GLU A 208 -25.32 -7.88 -7.65
N PRO A 209 -24.37 -7.03 -7.23
CA PRO A 209 -23.49 -7.18 -6.08
C PRO A 209 -24.09 -6.70 -4.76
N TRP A 210 -23.62 -7.32 -3.67
CA TRP A 210 -23.80 -6.85 -2.30
C TRP A 210 -23.26 -5.42 -2.15
N SER A 211 -24.06 -4.49 -1.63
CA SER A 211 -23.62 -3.11 -1.42
C SER A 211 -23.88 -2.65 0.01
N ALA A 212 -22.96 -1.86 0.54
CA ALA A 212 -23.18 -1.12 1.77
C ALA A 212 -23.42 0.36 1.42
N PRO A 213 -24.21 1.11 2.20
CA PRO A 213 -24.28 2.54 2.06
C PRO A 213 -22.91 3.18 2.38
N LEU A 214 -22.61 4.32 1.76
CA LEU A 214 -21.35 5.03 2.01
C LEU A 214 -21.28 5.56 3.44
N PHE A 215 -22.41 6.00 3.99
CA PHE A 215 -22.50 6.66 5.29
C PHE A 215 -23.40 5.88 6.26
N HIS A 216 -23.11 6.00 7.54
CA HIS A 216 -24.06 5.61 8.59
C HIS A 216 -25.34 6.47 8.48
N ASN A 217 -26.48 5.89 8.89
CA ASN A 217 -27.74 6.62 9.01
C ASN A 217 -27.69 7.56 10.22
N ASP A 218 -27.47 7.01 11.42
CA ASP A 218 -27.56 7.75 12.69
C ASP A 218 -26.30 7.51 13.55
N ARG A 219 -25.13 7.92 13.06
CA ARG A 219 -23.88 7.86 13.85
C ARG A 219 -23.24 9.24 13.98
N TYR A 220 -23.32 9.79 15.19
CA TYR A 220 -22.54 10.96 15.56
C TYR A 220 -21.11 10.56 15.92
N ILE A 221 -20.14 11.26 15.33
CA ILE A 221 -18.73 11.21 15.69
C ILE A 221 -18.28 12.66 15.93
N PRO A 222 -17.60 12.97 17.05
CA PRO A 222 -17.02 14.28 17.27
C PRO A 222 -16.15 14.69 16.07
N PRO A 223 -16.40 15.86 15.44
CA PRO A 223 -15.66 16.24 14.24
C PRO A 223 -14.16 16.38 14.51
N PRO A 224 -13.29 15.62 13.81
CA PRO A 224 -11.85 15.77 13.96
C PRO A 224 -11.38 17.07 13.31
N ALA A 225 -10.36 17.69 13.91
CA ALA A 225 -9.68 18.85 13.33
C ALA A 225 -9.13 18.50 11.92
N PRO A 226 -9.15 19.44 10.95
CA PRO A 226 -8.48 19.24 9.67
C PRO A 226 -7.01 18.82 9.84
N GLY A 227 -6.55 17.88 9.03
CA GLY A 227 -5.18 17.35 9.08
C GLY A 227 -4.92 16.33 10.17
N ARG A 228 -5.85 16.13 11.12
CA ARG A 228 -5.61 15.25 12.26
C ARG A 228 -5.45 13.79 11.86
N ILE A 229 -6.36 13.27 11.04
CA ILE A 229 -6.36 11.86 10.65
C ILE A 229 -5.13 11.54 9.80
N ALA A 230 -4.80 12.40 8.82
CA ALA A 230 -3.58 12.21 8.03
C ALA A 230 -2.31 12.34 8.86
N SER A 231 -2.26 13.25 9.84
CA SER A 231 -1.08 13.39 10.72
C SER A 231 -0.85 12.14 11.57
N ASP A 232 -1.91 11.61 12.19
CA ASP A 232 -1.83 10.38 12.99
C ASP A 232 -1.39 9.18 12.15
N TYR A 233 -1.86 9.11 10.90
CA TYR A 233 -1.41 8.10 9.93
C TYR A 233 0.09 8.23 9.64
N LEU A 234 0.56 9.43 9.31
CA LEU A 234 1.97 9.68 9.01
C LEU A 234 2.87 9.46 10.24
N ASP A 235 2.37 9.70 11.46
CA ASP A 235 3.07 9.36 12.71
C ASP A 235 3.25 7.85 12.85
N PHE A 236 2.21 7.08 12.51
CA PHE A 236 2.29 5.63 12.52
C PHE A 236 3.29 5.08 11.49
N ILE A 237 3.30 5.61 10.27
CA ILE A 237 4.27 5.20 9.24
C ILE A 237 5.70 5.60 9.63
N GLU A 238 5.89 6.77 10.24
CA GLU A 238 7.18 7.18 10.78
C GLU A 238 7.66 6.21 11.87
N ASN A 239 6.77 5.73 12.74
CA ASN A 239 7.12 4.71 13.73
C ASN A 239 7.57 3.39 13.08
N ILE A 240 6.88 2.92 12.04
CA ILE A 240 7.32 1.74 11.27
C ILE A 240 8.74 1.94 10.73
N ARG A 241 9.02 3.12 10.17
CA ARG A 241 10.34 3.47 9.63
C ARG A 241 11.42 3.43 10.71
N GLN A 242 11.13 3.91 11.92
CA GLN A 242 12.06 3.87 13.06
C GLN A 242 12.34 2.42 13.51
N VAL A 243 11.33 1.56 13.55
CA VAL A 243 11.51 0.12 13.85
C VAL A 243 12.36 -0.58 12.79
N LEU A 244 12.22 -0.20 11.51
CA LEU A 244 13.09 -0.69 10.45
C LEU A 244 14.53 -0.18 10.59
N LEU A 245 14.74 1.08 10.97
CA LEU A 245 16.07 1.63 11.25
C LEU A 245 16.77 0.86 12.38
N ALA A 246 16.05 0.52 13.44
CA ALA A 246 16.57 -0.31 14.53
C ALA A 246 16.96 -1.74 14.11
N GLN A 247 16.57 -2.16 12.90
CA GLN A 247 16.87 -3.46 12.32
C GLN A 247 17.83 -3.38 11.12
N ALA A 248 18.62 -2.30 11.01
CA ALA A 248 19.55 -2.05 9.91
C ALA A 248 20.48 -3.24 9.59
N ASP A 249 20.97 -3.97 10.60
CA ASP A 249 21.84 -5.13 10.39
C ASP A 249 21.12 -6.31 9.73
N LYS A 250 19.85 -6.54 10.08
CA LYS A 250 19.01 -7.55 9.44
C LYS A 250 18.71 -7.17 7.99
N LEU A 251 18.42 -5.90 7.74
CA LEU A 251 18.17 -5.38 6.38
C LEU A 251 19.42 -5.54 5.50
N ARG A 252 20.60 -5.22 6.04
CA ARG A 252 21.90 -5.42 5.37
C ARG A 252 22.19 -6.89 5.09
N LEU A 253 21.89 -7.79 6.03
CA LEU A 253 22.04 -9.23 5.81
C LEU A 253 21.06 -9.73 4.75
N ALA A 254 19.80 -9.29 4.78
CA ALA A 254 18.79 -9.63 3.79
C ALA A 254 19.21 -9.22 2.38
N GLY A 255 19.62 -7.97 2.17
CA GLY A 255 20.07 -7.52 0.84
C GLY A 255 21.30 -8.27 0.33
N ARG A 256 22.24 -8.63 1.23
CA ARG A 256 23.37 -9.50 0.88
C ARG A 256 22.90 -10.89 0.46
N TRP A 257 21.94 -11.49 1.16
CA TRP A 257 21.37 -12.78 0.75
C TRP A 257 20.79 -12.73 -0.66
N LEU A 258 20.00 -11.70 -0.97
CA LEU A 258 19.45 -11.50 -2.31
C LEU A 258 20.55 -11.37 -3.36
N ALA A 259 21.58 -10.56 -3.09
CA ALA A 259 22.70 -10.37 -4.02
C ALA A 259 23.51 -11.66 -4.24
N ASP A 260 23.83 -12.39 -3.18
CA ASP A 260 24.57 -13.66 -3.25
C ASP A 260 23.80 -14.70 -4.07
N ALA A 261 22.49 -14.82 -3.84
CA ALA A 261 21.63 -15.71 -4.60
C ALA A 261 21.68 -15.38 -6.10
N ARG A 262 21.53 -14.10 -6.46
CA ARG A 262 21.61 -13.67 -7.87
C ARG A 262 22.97 -13.96 -8.50
N ARG A 263 24.09 -13.65 -7.83
CA ARG A 263 25.44 -13.95 -8.35
C ARG A 263 25.66 -15.44 -8.54
N ALA A 264 25.10 -16.27 -7.67
CA ALA A 264 25.19 -17.72 -7.75
C ALA A 264 24.17 -18.37 -8.72
N GLY A 265 23.41 -17.58 -9.49
CA GLY A 265 22.37 -18.10 -10.38
C GLY A 265 21.19 -18.76 -9.65
N ARG A 266 20.98 -18.43 -8.37
CA ARG A 266 19.87 -18.88 -7.54
C ARG A 266 18.69 -17.93 -7.65
N ARG A 267 17.53 -18.40 -7.19
CA ARG A 267 16.27 -17.65 -7.26
C ARG A 267 16.17 -16.67 -6.10
N VAL A 268 15.66 -15.48 -6.39
CA VAL A 268 15.18 -14.53 -5.41
C VAL A 268 13.68 -14.40 -5.60
N PHE A 269 12.91 -14.89 -4.64
CA PHE A 269 11.46 -14.97 -4.71
C PHE A 269 10.82 -14.10 -3.62
N ALA A 270 9.90 -13.23 -3.98
CA ALA A 270 9.23 -12.32 -3.06
C ALA A 270 7.71 -12.50 -3.10
N VAL A 271 7.12 -12.54 -1.91
CA VAL A 271 5.69 -12.43 -1.67
C VAL A 271 5.49 -11.34 -0.64
N LEU A 272 4.87 -10.25 -1.08
CA LEU A 272 4.37 -9.21 -0.18
C LEU A 272 2.86 -9.38 -0.18
N VAL A 273 2.29 -9.52 1.00
CA VAL A 273 0.86 -9.78 1.14
C VAL A 273 0.12 -8.45 1.28
N GLY A 274 -1.04 -8.36 0.67
CA GLY A 274 -1.82 -7.13 0.65
C GLY A 274 -2.58 -6.97 -0.66
N HIS A 275 -3.38 -5.92 -0.72
CA HIS A 275 -4.29 -5.69 -1.83
C HIS A 275 -3.62 -5.06 -3.05
N SER A 276 -2.50 -4.34 -2.85
CA SER A 276 -1.69 -3.74 -3.92
C SER A 276 -0.70 -4.70 -4.57
N TYR A 277 -0.38 -5.83 -3.93
CA TYR A 277 0.76 -6.67 -4.33
C TYR A 277 0.34 -7.90 -5.14
N PRO A 278 1.22 -8.37 -6.06
CA PRO A 278 2.51 -7.77 -6.43
C PRO A 278 2.37 -6.58 -7.41
N ALA A 279 1.16 -6.28 -7.88
CA ALA A 279 0.92 -5.39 -9.02
C ALA A 279 1.48 -3.96 -8.88
N ILE A 280 1.56 -3.39 -7.67
CA ILE A 280 2.17 -2.07 -7.46
C ILE A 280 3.71 -2.08 -7.59
N LEU A 281 4.37 -3.21 -7.31
CA LEU A 281 5.83 -3.36 -7.37
C LEU A 281 6.30 -4.00 -8.67
N LYS A 282 5.39 -4.63 -9.39
CA LYS A 282 5.62 -5.25 -10.69
C LYS A 282 4.94 -4.41 -11.77
N PRO A 283 5.49 -3.24 -12.15
CA PRO A 283 5.21 -2.77 -13.51
C PRO A 283 5.79 -3.81 -14.48
N ASP A 284 5.34 -3.80 -15.73
CA ASP A 284 5.58 -4.88 -16.69
C ASP A 284 7.03 -4.92 -17.22
N TYR A 285 7.99 -5.03 -16.29
CA TYR A 285 9.43 -5.08 -16.50
C TYR A 285 9.87 -6.38 -17.18
N GLY A 286 8.96 -7.36 -17.32
CA GLY A 286 9.26 -8.66 -17.92
C GLY A 286 10.27 -9.48 -17.09
N PRO A 287 10.95 -10.46 -17.71
CA PRO A 287 11.87 -11.37 -17.02
C PRO A 287 13.20 -10.72 -16.57
N GLU A 288 13.43 -9.46 -16.91
CA GLU A 288 14.64 -8.72 -16.56
C GLU A 288 14.68 -8.25 -15.11
N TYR A 289 13.53 -8.19 -14.43
CA TYR A 289 13.48 -7.79 -13.03
C TYR A 289 14.20 -8.83 -12.14
N PRO A 290 15.07 -8.42 -11.21
CA PRO A 290 15.95 -9.35 -10.49
C PRO A 290 15.25 -10.18 -9.40
N VAL A 291 13.94 -10.01 -9.21
CA VAL A 291 13.13 -10.68 -8.20
C VAL A 291 11.90 -11.30 -8.85
N GLU A 292 11.67 -12.57 -8.62
CA GLU A 292 10.44 -13.26 -8.99
C GLU A 292 9.35 -12.95 -7.95
N PHE A 293 8.12 -12.66 -8.38
CA PHE A 293 7.00 -12.42 -7.47
C PHE A 293 6.01 -13.57 -7.47
N GLY A 294 5.61 -14.00 -6.27
CA GLY A 294 4.50 -14.93 -6.07
C GLY A 294 3.15 -14.24 -5.89
N PRO A 295 2.06 -15.02 -5.79
CA PRO A 295 0.75 -14.48 -5.45
C PRO A 295 0.72 -13.94 -4.03
N SER A 296 -0.08 -12.90 -3.80
CA SER A 296 -0.36 -12.35 -2.47
C SER A 296 -1.10 -13.40 -1.63
N ALA A 297 -0.39 -14.07 -0.71
CA ALA A 297 -0.91 -15.15 0.11
C ALA A 297 -0.31 -15.12 1.53
N SER A 298 -1.17 -15.08 2.55
CA SER A 298 -0.74 -15.04 3.96
C SER A 298 -0.16 -16.35 4.50
N ASP A 299 -0.65 -17.50 4.00
CA ASP A 299 -0.17 -18.82 4.41
C ASP A 299 1.18 -19.08 3.74
N LEU A 300 2.24 -19.17 4.55
CA LEU A 300 3.62 -19.34 4.10
C LEU A 300 3.81 -20.57 3.18
N ARG A 301 3.04 -21.66 3.41
CA ARG A 301 3.13 -22.88 2.57
C ARG A 301 2.54 -22.67 1.17
N ARG A 302 1.54 -21.78 1.06
CA ARG A 302 0.89 -21.44 -0.21
C ARG A 302 1.61 -20.31 -0.93
N ALA A 303 2.25 -19.42 -0.16
CA ALA A 303 2.98 -18.28 -0.69
C ALA A 303 4.24 -18.68 -1.45
N LEU A 304 5.01 -19.63 -0.91
CA LEU A 304 6.31 -20.01 -1.47
C LEU A 304 6.19 -21.26 -2.35
N PRO A 305 6.75 -21.26 -3.58
CA PRO A 305 6.65 -22.41 -4.45
C PRO A 305 7.51 -23.57 -3.96
N ALA A 306 6.98 -24.78 -4.01
CA ALA A 306 7.67 -26.00 -3.59
C ALA A 306 9.01 -26.24 -4.32
N SER A 307 9.22 -25.60 -5.47
CA SER A 307 10.44 -25.67 -6.26
C SER A 307 11.62 -24.86 -5.71
N LEU A 308 11.44 -24.01 -4.68
CA LEU A 308 12.58 -23.36 -4.01
C LEU A 308 13.47 -24.40 -3.32
N ARG A 309 14.78 -24.22 -3.42
CA ARG A 309 15.80 -25.18 -2.95
C ARG A 309 16.94 -24.47 -2.22
N GLU A 310 17.89 -25.25 -1.75
CA GLU A 310 19.09 -24.73 -1.09
C GLU A 310 19.77 -23.63 -1.91
N GLY A 311 20.09 -22.53 -1.23
CA GLY A 311 20.72 -21.35 -1.81
C GLY A 311 19.76 -20.34 -2.43
N ASP A 312 18.48 -20.70 -2.64
CA ASP A 312 17.45 -19.74 -3.00
C ASP A 312 17.08 -18.85 -1.78
N VAL A 313 16.57 -17.66 -2.09
CA VAL A 313 16.13 -16.68 -1.08
C VAL A 313 14.65 -16.40 -1.24
N ALA A 314 13.92 -16.44 -0.14
CA ALA A 314 12.51 -16.09 -0.07
C ALA A 314 12.30 -14.87 0.82
N VAL A 315 11.62 -13.84 0.30
CA VAL A 315 11.10 -12.71 1.08
C VAL A 315 9.60 -12.90 1.22
N HIS A 316 9.10 -13.07 2.43
CA HIS A 316 7.68 -13.21 2.72
C HIS A 316 7.24 -12.20 3.77
N LEU A 317 6.55 -11.14 3.35
CA LEU A 317 5.96 -10.14 4.24
C LEU A 317 4.47 -10.48 4.38
N GLY A 318 4.15 -11.31 5.37
CA GLY A 318 2.85 -11.97 5.51
C GLY A 318 1.85 -11.20 6.37
N TYR A 319 0.56 -11.51 6.19
CA TYR A 319 -0.54 -10.94 7.01
C TYR A 319 -1.08 -11.88 8.08
N GLY A 320 -0.91 -13.18 7.88
CA GLY A 320 -1.49 -14.19 8.75
C GLY A 320 -0.54 -14.62 9.87
N PRO A 321 -1.07 -15.29 10.90
CA PRO A 321 -0.23 -16.01 11.84
C PRO A 321 0.59 -17.08 11.10
N THR A 322 1.83 -17.30 11.54
CA THR A 322 2.75 -18.25 10.91
C THR A 322 3.06 -19.39 11.86
N GLN A 323 2.89 -20.65 11.45
CA GLN A 323 3.22 -21.79 12.31
C GLN A 323 4.75 -22.03 12.34
N PRO A 324 5.35 -22.40 13.49
CA PRO A 324 6.78 -22.66 13.59
C PRO A 324 7.28 -23.77 12.64
N GLU A 325 6.44 -24.76 12.37
CA GLU A 325 6.72 -25.90 11.49
C GLU A 325 6.87 -25.44 10.04
N ASP A 326 6.08 -24.46 9.60
CA ASP A 326 6.15 -23.90 8.25
C ASP A 326 7.48 -23.17 8.04
N VAL A 327 7.94 -22.42 9.05
CA VAL A 327 9.26 -21.76 9.02
C VAL A 327 10.37 -22.81 9.00
N ARG A 328 10.28 -23.81 9.89
CA ARG A 328 11.27 -24.89 10.02
C ARG A 328 11.47 -25.62 8.69
N MET A 329 10.37 -25.96 8.01
CA MET A 329 10.37 -26.64 6.72
C MET A 329 11.25 -25.92 5.68
N TRP A 330 11.13 -24.60 5.55
CA TRP A 330 11.90 -23.84 4.56
C TRP A 330 13.37 -23.68 4.94
N VAL A 331 13.65 -23.37 6.20
CA VAL A 331 15.02 -23.07 6.63
C VAL A 331 15.90 -24.33 6.69
N GLU A 332 15.32 -25.49 7.04
CA GLU A 332 15.99 -26.81 7.01
C GLU A 332 16.20 -27.33 5.58
N LYS A 333 15.33 -26.95 4.63
CA LYS A 333 15.54 -27.18 3.18
C LYS A 333 16.71 -26.37 2.61
N GLY A 334 17.32 -25.47 3.40
CA GLY A 334 18.42 -24.62 2.96
C GLY A 334 17.97 -23.33 2.26
N VAL A 335 16.67 -23.01 2.27
CA VAL A 335 16.16 -21.72 1.77
C VAL A 335 16.47 -20.63 2.79
N ARG A 336 17.03 -19.53 2.32
CA ARG A 336 17.24 -18.31 3.12
C ARG A 336 15.93 -17.54 3.18
N LEU A 337 15.25 -17.60 4.31
CA LEU A 337 13.92 -17.01 4.51
C LEU A 337 14.02 -15.69 5.27
N ILE A 338 13.50 -14.62 4.66
CA ILE A 338 13.25 -13.32 5.27
C ILE A 338 11.75 -13.22 5.49
N HIS A 339 11.30 -13.20 6.74
CA HIS A 339 9.89 -13.32 7.08
C HIS A 339 9.43 -12.23 8.05
N SER A 340 8.19 -11.77 7.85
CA SER A 340 7.47 -10.89 8.78
C SER A 340 5.99 -11.26 8.84
N THR A 341 5.34 -10.90 9.95
CA THR A 341 3.89 -11.02 10.16
C THR A 341 3.45 -10.03 11.25
N PRO A 342 2.22 -9.51 11.22
CA PRO A 342 1.72 -8.54 12.20
C PRO A 342 1.60 -9.10 13.62
N TYR A 343 1.72 -10.42 13.79
CA TYR A 343 1.66 -11.10 15.09
C TYR A 343 3.03 -11.14 15.80
N GLY A 344 4.06 -10.52 15.20
CA GLY A 344 5.43 -10.58 15.71
C GLY A 344 5.99 -12.00 15.64
N ARG A 345 7.18 -12.18 16.22
CA ARG A 345 7.86 -13.49 16.22
C ARG A 345 7.13 -14.50 17.09
N MET A 346 6.55 -15.52 16.46
CA MET A 346 5.81 -16.55 17.18
C MET A 346 6.72 -17.35 18.12
N LYS A 347 6.22 -17.64 19.32
CA LYS A 347 6.87 -18.53 20.29
C LYS A 347 7.10 -19.91 19.65
N GLY A 348 8.31 -20.44 19.76
CA GLY A 348 8.69 -21.73 19.17
C GLY A 348 9.46 -21.63 17.85
N VAL A 349 9.46 -20.46 17.19
CA VAL A 349 10.35 -20.21 16.04
C VAL A 349 11.78 -20.03 16.54
N LYS A 350 12.60 -21.08 16.47
CA LYS A 350 14.02 -21.07 16.85
C LYS A 350 14.85 -20.21 15.89
N ASP A 351 15.94 -19.64 16.40
CA ASP A 351 16.93 -19.01 15.53
C ASP A 351 17.54 -20.04 14.59
N HIS A 352 17.81 -19.60 13.36
CA HIS A 352 18.43 -20.44 12.34
C HIS A 352 19.28 -19.55 11.42
N LYS A 353 20.43 -20.06 10.95
CA LYS A 353 21.35 -19.30 10.08
C LYS A 353 20.72 -18.84 8.75
N ASN A 354 19.64 -19.52 8.33
CA ASN A 354 18.86 -19.21 7.13
C ASN A 354 17.56 -18.47 7.44
N LEU A 355 17.38 -17.93 8.64
CA LEU A 355 16.18 -17.17 9.02
C LEU A 355 16.55 -15.72 9.38
N ILE A 356 15.88 -14.78 8.73
CA ILE A 356 15.76 -13.40 9.20
C ILE A 356 14.31 -13.18 9.55
N TRP A 357 14.04 -12.91 10.82
CA TRP A 357 12.74 -12.41 11.26
C TRP A 357 12.77 -10.89 11.31
N LEU A 358 12.02 -10.23 10.45
CA LEU A 358 11.82 -8.79 10.47
C LEU A 358 10.60 -8.46 11.33
N ASP A 359 10.76 -7.49 12.22
CA ASP A 359 9.65 -6.90 12.96
C ASP A 359 9.07 -5.74 12.16
N LEU A 360 7.79 -5.82 11.78
CA LEU A 360 7.04 -4.72 11.18
C LEU A 360 5.89 -4.40 12.13
N PRO A 361 5.87 -3.22 12.77
CA PRO A 361 5.00 -2.95 13.92
C PRO A 361 3.55 -2.63 13.53
N TRP A 362 3.09 -3.08 12.36
CA TRP A 362 1.68 -3.03 12.01
C TRP A 362 0.96 -4.24 12.62
N ARG A 363 -0.19 -3.99 13.27
CA ARG A 363 -0.86 -4.98 14.12
C ARG A 363 -1.94 -5.75 13.36
N PRO A 364 -2.40 -6.90 13.89
CA PRO A 364 -3.57 -7.57 13.36
C PRO A 364 -4.74 -6.58 13.26
N GLY A 365 -5.44 -6.59 12.14
CA GLY A 365 -6.45 -5.59 11.84
C GLY A 365 -6.01 -4.53 10.84
N ASP A 366 -4.69 -4.33 10.63
CA ASP A 366 -4.05 -3.47 9.61
C ASP A 366 -4.29 -1.95 9.74
N ALA A 367 -5.52 -1.55 10.07
CA ALA A 367 -5.92 -0.17 10.34
C ALA A 367 -5.24 0.41 11.59
N CYS A 368 -4.74 1.64 11.49
CA CYS A 368 -3.81 2.19 12.46
C CYS A 368 -4.23 3.51 13.14
N VAL A 369 -5.24 4.21 12.61
CA VAL A 369 -5.69 5.50 13.18
C VAL A 369 -6.96 5.31 14.01
N ASP A 370 -6.88 5.66 15.29
CA ASP A 370 -8.03 5.67 16.20
C ASP A 370 -8.88 6.94 15.97
N LEU A 371 -10.20 6.76 15.92
CA LEU A 371 -11.17 7.86 15.82
C LEU A 371 -12.09 7.83 17.05
N PRO A 372 -12.00 8.82 17.97
CA PRO A 372 -12.81 8.84 19.19
C PRO A 372 -14.31 8.68 18.91
N GLY A 373 -14.95 7.76 19.62
CA GLY A 373 -16.38 7.47 19.44
C GLY A 373 -16.69 6.52 18.27
N TYR A 374 -15.70 6.00 17.56
CA TYR A 374 -15.91 5.00 16.50
C TYR A 374 -15.29 3.64 16.86
N GLY A 375 -16.03 2.56 16.57
CA GLY A 375 -15.67 1.21 17.01
C GLY A 375 -14.61 0.49 16.18
N VAL A 376 -14.07 1.13 15.14
CA VAL A 376 -13.01 0.56 14.29
C VAL A 376 -11.97 1.61 13.96
N ARG A 377 -10.73 1.18 13.77
CA ARG A 377 -9.64 2.03 13.28
C ARG A 377 -9.79 2.33 11.80
N LEU A 378 -9.24 3.47 11.40
CA LEU A 378 -9.14 3.90 10.01
C LEU A 378 -7.74 3.60 9.45
N LEU A 379 -7.65 3.61 8.13
CA LEU A 379 -6.42 3.68 7.33
C LEU A 379 -5.45 2.50 7.54
N PRO A 380 -5.36 1.57 6.58
CA PRO A 380 -4.42 0.46 6.66
C PRO A 380 -2.97 0.93 6.51
N SER A 381 -2.04 0.20 7.12
CA SER A 381 -0.63 0.58 7.24
C SER A 381 0.34 -0.41 6.61
N SER A 382 -0.09 -1.66 6.48
CA SER A 382 0.67 -2.79 5.92
C SER A 382 1.31 -2.52 4.55
N SER A 383 0.58 -1.96 3.57
CA SER A 383 1.15 -1.70 2.24
C SER A 383 2.33 -0.72 2.33
N ALA A 384 2.24 0.30 3.18
CA ALA A 384 3.36 1.22 3.40
C ALA A 384 4.52 0.52 4.15
N ALA A 385 4.21 -0.30 5.17
CA ALA A 385 5.22 -1.06 5.92
C ALA A 385 6.01 -2.03 5.02
N ASP A 386 5.30 -2.80 4.20
CA ASP A 386 5.88 -3.79 3.31
C ASP A 386 6.70 -3.12 2.20
N THR A 387 6.22 -1.99 1.66
CA THR A 387 6.97 -1.21 0.66
C THR A 387 8.26 -0.65 1.26
N LEU A 388 8.21 -0.10 2.48
CA LEU A 388 9.39 0.40 3.18
C LEU A 388 10.43 -0.71 3.41
N ALA A 389 9.98 -1.86 3.91
CA ALA A 389 10.85 -2.99 4.19
C ALA A 389 11.48 -3.56 2.91
N TYR A 390 10.65 -3.78 1.88
CA TYR A 390 11.09 -4.32 0.60
C TYR A 390 12.14 -3.43 -0.05
N PHE A 391 11.89 -2.13 -0.17
CA PHE A 391 12.84 -1.24 -0.82
C PHE A 391 14.09 -0.95 0.01
N ALA A 392 14.02 -1.05 1.35
CA ALA A 392 15.22 -1.03 2.20
C ALA A 392 16.12 -2.25 1.92
N ILE A 393 15.54 -3.45 1.78
CA ILE A 393 16.26 -4.68 1.42
C ILE A 393 16.83 -4.56 -0.01
N MET A 394 16.03 -4.06 -0.97
CA MET A 394 16.47 -3.87 -2.35
C MET A 394 17.61 -2.86 -2.46
N ALA A 395 17.65 -1.79 -1.65
CA ALA A 395 18.76 -0.84 -1.63
C ALA A 395 20.10 -1.51 -1.28
N GLU A 396 20.09 -2.43 -0.31
CA GLU A 396 21.26 -3.21 0.08
C GLU A 396 21.68 -4.19 -1.03
N MET A 397 20.70 -4.82 -1.70
CA MET A 397 20.95 -5.68 -2.84
C MET A 397 21.58 -4.92 -4.01
N VAL A 398 21.00 -3.78 -4.41
CA VAL A 398 21.48 -2.92 -5.50
C VAL A 398 22.94 -2.51 -5.27
N GLN A 399 23.25 -1.99 -4.08
CA GLN A 399 24.62 -1.59 -3.73
C GLN A 399 25.58 -2.78 -3.77
N SER A 400 25.15 -3.94 -3.29
CA SER A 400 25.97 -5.16 -3.31
C SER A 400 26.25 -5.58 -4.75
N MET A 401 25.25 -5.56 -5.62
CA MET A 401 25.38 -5.95 -7.02
C MET A 401 26.16 -4.94 -7.89
N GLY A 402 26.38 -3.71 -7.39
CA GLY A 402 26.99 -2.65 -8.18
C GLY A 402 26.04 -2.09 -9.25
N TRP A 403 24.74 -2.12 -8.95
CA TRP A 403 23.64 -1.66 -9.79
C TRP A 403 23.25 -0.22 -9.52
#